data_AF-A0AA35WTE0-F1
#
_entry.id   AF-A0AA35WTE0-F1
#
_cell.length_a   1.000
_cell.length_b   1.000
_cell.length_c   1.000
_cell.angle_alpha   90.00
_cell.angle_beta   90.00
_cell.angle_gamma   90.00
#
_symmetry.space_group_name_H-M   'P 1'
#
loop_
_entity.id
_entity.type
_entity.pdbx_description
1 polymer ?
#
loop_
_entity_poly.entity_id
_entity_poly.type
_entity_poly.pdbx_seq_one_letter_code
_entity_poly.pdbx_strand_id
1 'polypeptide(L)'
;MELSDKSDRIRNRLRRLMARRPQMETLQKKGIIEDPVFGADLAKYCECKKVLVPQFLVQFMEHIEANGLDTVGLYRLSGNAASVQKLRCLVEQDSPFNLDDAEWADINIVTGCLKLYFRELPDPLIPASQFQKFIDAASTYTP
;
A
#
# COMPACT_ATOMS: atom_id res chain seq x y z
N MET A 1 -38.29 -25.08 11.04
CA MET A 1 -38.70 -24.93 9.64
C MET A 1 -38.42 -23.52 9.09
N GLU A 2 -38.73 -22.45 9.85
CA GLU A 2 -38.52 -21.05 9.42
C GLU A 2 -37.05 -20.61 9.15
N LEU A 3 -36.08 -21.21 9.85
CA LEU A 3 -34.65 -20.90 9.65
C LEU A 3 -34.12 -21.41 8.30
N SER A 4 -34.66 -22.52 7.77
CA SER A 4 -34.27 -23.08 6.47
C SER A 4 -34.74 -22.17 5.34
N ASP A 5 -36.00 -21.70 5.40
CA ASP A 5 -36.57 -20.85 4.35
C ASP A 5 -35.87 -19.49 4.23
N LYS A 6 -35.45 -18.90 5.37
CA LYS A 6 -34.59 -17.69 5.35
C LYS A 6 -33.23 -17.96 4.71
N SER A 7 -32.58 -19.07 5.05
CA SER A 7 -31.27 -19.44 4.49
C SER A 7 -31.34 -19.68 2.98
N ASP A 8 -32.41 -20.33 2.51
CA ASP A 8 -32.64 -20.61 1.09
C ASP A 8 -32.90 -19.32 0.30
N ARG A 9 -33.67 -18.38 0.87
CA ARG A 9 -33.85 -17.03 0.30
C ARG A 9 -32.54 -16.26 0.20
N ILE A 10 -31.70 -16.28 1.24
CA ILE A 10 -30.38 -15.62 1.23
C ILE A 10 -29.50 -16.24 0.14
N ARG A 11 -29.42 -17.57 0.08
CA ARG A 11 -28.62 -18.29 -0.92
C ARG A 11 -29.04 -17.93 -2.35
N ASN A 12 -30.34 -17.87 -2.62
CA ASN A 12 -30.86 -17.52 -3.95
C ASN A 12 -30.61 -16.05 -4.33
N ARG A 13 -30.58 -15.14 -3.35
CA ARG A 13 -30.25 -13.73 -3.57
C ARG A 13 -28.75 -13.54 -3.82
N LEU A 14 -27.89 -14.23 -3.07
CA LEU A 14 -26.44 -14.23 -3.28
C LEU A 14 -26.05 -14.83 -4.63
N ARG A 15 -26.66 -15.94 -5.05
CA ARG A 15 -26.43 -16.51 -6.40
C ARG A 15 -26.74 -15.50 -7.50
N ARG A 16 -27.86 -14.78 -7.40
CA ARG A 16 -28.20 -13.71 -8.35
C ARG A 16 -27.22 -12.53 -8.31
N LEU A 17 -26.75 -12.15 -7.11
CA LEU A 17 -25.79 -11.07 -6.94
C LEU A 17 -24.42 -11.43 -7.54
N MET A 18 -23.92 -12.64 -7.30
CA MET A 18 -22.65 -13.10 -7.87
C MET A 18 -22.71 -13.21 -9.39
N ALA A 19 -23.81 -13.73 -9.94
CA ALA A 19 -23.99 -13.84 -11.39
C ALA A 19 -24.10 -12.47 -12.10
N ARG A 20 -24.54 -11.42 -11.40
CA ARG A 20 -24.69 -10.06 -11.92
C ARG A 20 -23.62 -9.09 -11.40
N ARG A 21 -22.55 -9.59 -10.77
CA ARG A 21 -21.51 -8.74 -10.21
C ARG A 21 -20.84 -7.96 -11.35
N PRO A 22 -20.86 -6.61 -11.33
CA PRO A 22 -20.19 -5.81 -12.34
C PRO A 22 -18.67 -6.00 -12.24
N GLN A 23 -17.97 -5.80 -13.35
CA GLN A 23 -16.50 -5.80 -13.38
C GLN A 23 -15.93 -4.62 -12.56
N MET A 24 -14.75 -4.82 -11.99
CA MET A 24 -14.08 -3.83 -11.14
C MET A 24 -13.80 -2.51 -11.89
N GLU A 25 -13.37 -2.60 -13.15
CA GLU A 25 -13.15 -1.43 -14.02
C GLU A 25 -14.42 -0.59 -14.19
N THR A 26 -15.59 -1.23 -14.30
CA THR A 26 -16.88 -0.52 -14.42
C THR A 26 -17.22 0.24 -13.15
N LEU A 27 -16.80 -0.24 -11.99
CA LEU A 27 -16.98 0.45 -10.70
C LEU A 27 -16.00 1.63 -10.56
N GLN A 28 -14.75 1.47 -10.98
CA GLN A 28 -13.75 2.54 -11.03
C GLN A 28 -14.16 3.65 -11.99
N LYS A 29 -14.59 3.32 -13.22
CA LYS A 29 -15.09 4.30 -14.21
C LYS A 29 -16.31 5.08 -13.72
N LYS A 30 -17.12 4.48 -12.83
CA LYS A 30 -18.27 5.14 -12.21
C LYS A 30 -17.90 5.99 -10.99
N GLY A 31 -16.62 6.01 -10.58
CA GLY A 31 -16.15 6.70 -9.38
C GLY A 31 -16.67 6.09 -8.07
N ILE A 32 -17.14 4.84 -8.11
CA ILE A 32 -17.60 4.12 -6.89
C ILE A 32 -16.39 3.62 -6.10
N ILE A 33 -15.28 3.33 -6.79
CA ILE A 33 -14.02 2.88 -6.22
C ILE A 33 -12.95 3.86 -6.71
N GLU A 34 -12.32 4.56 -5.78
CA GLU A 34 -11.14 5.37 -6.07
C GLU A 34 -9.91 4.47 -6.20
N ASP A 35 -8.92 4.91 -6.97
CA ASP A 35 -7.66 4.19 -7.05
C ASP A 35 -6.96 4.26 -5.69
N PRO A 36 -6.56 3.11 -5.13
CA PRO A 36 -5.95 3.09 -3.81
C PRO A 36 -4.58 3.77 -3.82
N VAL A 37 -4.10 4.22 -2.66
CA VAL A 37 -2.71 4.68 -2.52
C VAL A 37 -1.77 3.47 -2.59
N PHE A 38 -2.06 2.42 -1.81
CA PHE A 38 -1.28 1.19 -1.83
C PHE A 38 -1.75 0.24 -2.93
N GLY A 39 -0.81 -0.35 -3.65
CA GLY A 39 -1.12 -1.30 -4.72
C GLY A 39 -1.62 -0.67 -6.02
N ALA A 40 -1.65 0.66 -6.12
CA ALA A 40 -1.80 1.36 -7.38
C ALA A 40 -0.46 1.51 -8.10
N ASP A 41 -0.56 1.68 -9.41
CA ASP A 41 0.60 2.01 -10.25
C ASP A 41 1.17 3.38 -9.84
N LEU A 42 2.46 3.40 -9.51
CA LEU A 42 3.13 4.59 -8.99
C LEU A 42 3.12 5.73 -10.01
N ALA A 43 3.37 5.43 -11.29
CA ALA A 43 3.40 6.44 -12.34
C ALA A 43 2.02 7.07 -12.53
N LYS A 44 0.97 6.24 -12.58
CA LYS A 44 -0.42 6.69 -12.65
C LYS A 44 -0.80 7.53 -11.43
N TYR A 45 -0.45 7.10 -10.23
CA TYR A 45 -0.72 7.85 -9.00
C TYR A 45 -0.08 9.25 -9.06
N CYS A 46 1.20 9.32 -9.39
CA CYS A 46 1.96 10.55 -9.52
C CYS A 46 1.37 11.49 -10.59
N GLU A 47 0.97 10.95 -11.75
CA GLU A 47 0.32 11.70 -12.82
C GLU A 47 -1.03 12.28 -12.36
N CYS A 48 -1.88 11.46 -11.73
CA CYS A 48 -3.20 11.88 -11.24
C CYS A 48 -3.10 12.97 -10.17
N LYS A 49 -2.15 12.85 -9.22
CA LYS A 49 -1.95 13.81 -8.14
C LYS A 49 -1.04 14.99 -8.54
N LYS A 50 -0.46 14.97 -9.75
CA LYS A 50 0.50 15.96 -10.26
C LYS A 50 1.72 16.15 -9.34
N VAL A 51 2.24 15.05 -8.81
CA VAL A 51 3.43 15.02 -7.96
C VAL A 51 4.47 14.07 -8.56
N LEU A 52 5.75 14.27 -8.25
CA LEU A 52 6.80 13.33 -8.65
C LEU A 52 6.97 12.17 -7.66
N VAL A 53 6.68 12.44 -6.38
CA VAL A 53 6.79 11.49 -5.28
C VAL A 53 5.55 11.63 -4.39
N PRO A 54 4.91 10.53 -3.98
CA PRO A 54 3.84 10.56 -2.99
C PRO A 54 4.27 11.28 -1.70
N GLN A 55 3.45 12.24 -1.23
CA GLN A 55 3.82 13.11 -0.11
C GLN A 55 4.08 12.34 1.20
N PHE A 56 3.30 11.29 1.48
CA PHE A 56 3.51 10.48 2.68
C PHE A 56 4.90 9.81 2.70
N LEU A 57 5.49 9.48 1.53
CA LEU A 57 6.83 8.92 1.48
C LEU A 57 7.86 9.96 1.92
N VAL A 58 7.69 11.22 1.52
CA VAL A 58 8.57 12.32 1.95
C VAL A 58 8.49 12.49 3.47
N GLN A 59 7.27 12.55 4.01
CA GLN A 59 7.05 12.66 5.46
C GLN A 59 7.67 11.49 6.24
N PHE A 60 7.55 10.27 5.71
CA PHE A 60 8.13 9.09 6.34
C PHE A 60 9.67 9.16 6.33
N MET A 61 10.27 9.56 5.20
CA MET A 61 11.72 9.69 5.10
C MET A 61 12.25 10.76 6.04
N GLU A 62 11.64 11.94 6.05
CA GLU A 62 12.02 13.05 6.95
C GLU A 62 11.95 12.61 8.42
N HIS A 63 10.89 11.90 8.82
CA HIS A 63 10.75 11.41 10.18
C HIS A 63 11.79 10.32 10.54
N ILE A 64 12.11 9.43 9.59
CA ILE A 64 13.15 8.40 9.79
C ILE A 64 14.54 9.03 9.90
N GLU A 65 14.83 10.04 9.09
CA GLU A 65 16.11 10.77 9.15
C GLU A 65 16.24 11.59 10.44
N ALA A 66 15.16 12.18 10.93
CA ALA A 66 15.16 12.97 12.16
C ALA A 66 15.26 12.10 13.44
N ASN A 67 14.53 10.98 13.49
CA ASN A 67 14.33 10.23 14.74
C ASN A 67 14.88 8.79 14.71
N GLY A 68 15.19 8.25 13.53
CA GLY A 68 15.43 6.82 13.33
C GLY A 68 16.89 6.40 13.14
N LEU A 69 17.80 7.32 12.80
CA LEU A 69 19.16 6.97 12.37
C LEU A 69 20.00 6.25 13.43
N ASP A 70 19.77 6.54 14.71
CA ASP A 70 20.46 5.89 15.82
C ASP A 70 19.80 4.55 16.25
N THR A 71 18.71 4.16 15.58
CA THR A 71 17.98 2.92 15.93
C THR A 71 18.72 1.68 15.43
N VAL A 72 19.02 0.77 16.36
CA VAL A 72 19.67 -0.50 16.04
C VAL A 72 18.81 -1.34 15.09
N GLY A 73 19.36 -1.69 13.93
CA GLY A 73 18.68 -2.56 12.97
C GLY A 73 17.53 -1.88 12.22
N LEU A 74 17.61 -0.55 12.02
CA LEU A 74 16.71 0.21 11.15
C LEU A 74 16.51 -0.49 9.80
N TYR A 75 15.27 -0.51 9.31
CA TYR A 75 14.80 -1.27 8.13
C TYR A 75 14.93 -2.79 8.19
N ARG A 76 15.78 -3.36 9.06
CA ARG A 76 15.94 -4.81 9.24
C ARG A 76 14.92 -5.38 10.22
N LEU A 77 14.71 -4.72 11.35
CA LEU A 77 13.71 -5.13 12.33
C LEU A 77 12.30 -4.83 11.82
N SER A 78 11.34 -5.61 12.30
CA SER A 78 9.92 -5.47 11.97
C SER A 78 9.19 -4.84 13.14
N GLY A 79 8.48 -3.74 12.88
CA GLY A 79 7.55 -3.17 13.85
C GLY A 79 6.29 -4.02 14.00
N ASN A 80 5.43 -3.63 14.93
CA ASN A 80 4.14 -4.29 15.14
C ASN A 80 3.28 -4.28 13.86
N ALA A 81 2.95 -5.46 13.34
CA ALA A 81 2.17 -5.62 12.11
C ALA A 81 0.79 -4.94 12.18
N ALA A 82 0.11 -4.96 13.33
CA ALA A 82 -1.19 -4.32 13.48
C ALA A 82 -1.09 -2.79 13.36
N SER A 83 -0.06 -2.19 13.97
CA SER A 83 0.22 -0.76 13.86
C SER A 83 0.61 -0.38 12.42
N VAL A 84 1.43 -1.19 11.75
CA VAL A 84 1.77 -0.97 10.32
C VAL A 84 0.52 -0.95 9.45
N GLN A 85 -0.42 -1.87 9.67
CA GLN A 85 -1.69 -1.89 8.95
C GLN A 85 -2.59 -0.70 9.30
N LYS A 86 -2.59 -0.26 10.56
CA LYS A 86 -3.32 0.94 10.96
C LYS A 86 -2.77 2.19 10.25
N LEU A 87 -1.45 2.37 10.23
CA LEU A 87 -0.81 3.48 9.53
C LEU A 87 -1.07 3.43 8.02
N ARG A 88 -1.01 2.24 7.42
CA ARG A 88 -1.42 2.02 6.02
C ARG A 88 -2.84 2.53 5.76
N CYS A 89 -3.81 2.15 6.61
CA CYS A 89 -5.20 2.60 6.46
C CYS A 89 -5.36 4.11 6.57
N LEU A 90 -4.59 4.78 7.43
CA LEU A 90 -4.62 6.24 7.56
C LEU A 90 -4.11 6.92 6.28
N VAL A 91 -3.00 6.43 5.73
CA VAL A 91 -2.45 6.92 4.46
C VAL A 91 -3.43 6.68 3.30
N GLU A 92 -4.03 5.49 3.26
CA GLU A 92 -5.01 5.09 2.23
C GLU A 92 -6.25 6.00 2.22
N GLN A 93 -6.69 6.44 3.40
CA GLN A 93 -7.87 7.28 3.57
C GLN A 93 -7.57 8.78 3.48
N ASP A 94 -6.32 9.16 3.15
CA ASP A 94 -5.83 10.55 3.19
C ASP A 94 -6.17 11.23 4.53
N SER A 95 -6.18 10.45 5.61
CA SER A 95 -6.55 10.91 6.95
C SER A 95 -5.36 11.58 7.61
N PRO A 96 -5.57 12.70 8.33
CA PRO A 96 -4.48 13.36 9.02
C PRO A 96 -3.89 12.44 10.09
N PHE A 97 -2.57 12.28 10.07
CA PHE A 97 -1.81 11.57 11.10
C PHE A 97 -0.55 12.37 11.44
N ASN A 98 -0.06 12.22 12.67
CA ASN A 98 1.20 12.79 13.11
C ASN A 98 2.14 11.65 13.52
N LEU A 99 3.31 11.56 12.88
CA LEU A 99 4.28 10.50 13.15
C LEU A 99 4.96 10.65 14.53
N ASP A 100 4.84 11.81 15.18
CA ASP A 100 5.35 12.03 16.53
C ASP A 100 4.39 11.51 17.62
N ASP A 101 3.20 11.02 17.25
CA ASP A 101 2.26 10.43 18.19
C ASP A 101 2.82 9.14 18.82
N ALA A 102 2.49 8.90 20.09
CA ALA A 102 2.97 7.73 20.84
C ALA A 102 2.60 6.38 20.18
N GLU A 103 1.57 6.37 19.33
CA GLU A 103 1.17 5.19 18.56
C GLU A 103 2.25 4.75 17.53
N TRP A 104 3.07 5.68 17.05
CA TRP A 104 4.11 5.46 16.04
C TRP A 104 5.53 5.59 16.60
N ALA A 105 5.67 5.64 17.93
CA ALA A 105 6.96 5.83 18.60
C ALA A 105 8.01 4.75 18.25
N ASP A 106 7.57 3.54 17.88
CA ASP A 106 8.46 2.54 17.27
C ASP A 106 8.67 2.86 15.79
N ILE A 107 9.85 3.38 15.46
CA ILE A 107 10.25 3.70 14.09
C ILE A 107 10.17 2.50 13.13
N ASN A 108 10.24 1.27 13.65
CA ASN A 108 10.09 0.06 12.84
C ASN A 108 8.66 -0.10 12.27
N ILE A 109 7.67 0.61 12.83
CA ILE A 109 6.32 0.72 12.27
C ILE A 109 6.36 1.59 11.01
N VAL A 110 6.99 2.77 11.06
CA VAL A 110 7.10 3.69 9.92
C VAL A 110 7.91 3.06 8.80
N THR A 111 9.09 2.50 9.11
CA THR A 111 9.90 1.77 8.11
C THR A 111 9.16 0.53 7.60
N GLY A 112 8.37 -0.14 8.45
CA GLY A 112 7.52 -1.27 8.07
C GLY A 112 6.47 -0.89 7.04
N CYS A 113 5.78 0.23 7.24
CA CYS A 113 4.77 0.76 6.32
C CYS A 113 5.40 1.22 5.01
N LEU A 114 6.56 1.88 5.07
CA LEU A 114 7.34 2.28 3.89
C LEU A 114 7.75 1.07 3.03
N LYS A 115 8.29 0.02 3.67
CA LYS A 115 8.64 -1.24 2.99
C LYS A 115 7.40 -1.91 2.39
N LEU A 116 6.28 -1.88 3.11
CA LEU A 116 5.02 -2.45 2.65
C LEU A 116 4.53 -1.78 1.36
N TYR A 117 4.63 -0.45 1.28
CA TYR A 117 4.22 0.30 0.11
C TYR A 117 4.94 -0.17 -1.16
N PHE A 118 6.28 -0.18 -1.14
CA PHE A 118 7.06 -0.60 -2.31
C PHE A 118 6.84 -2.07 -2.68
N ARG A 119 6.51 -2.92 -1.69
CA ARG A 119 6.20 -4.33 -1.93
C ARG A 119 4.83 -4.54 -2.56
N GLU A 120 3.87 -3.67 -2.29
CA GLU A 120 2.51 -3.78 -2.84
C GLU A 120 2.38 -3.18 -4.24
N LEU A 121 3.38 -2.43 -4.74
CA LEU A 121 3.35 -1.87 -6.09
C LEU A 121 3.13 -2.96 -7.17
N PRO A 122 2.29 -2.70 -8.19
CA PRO A 122 2.01 -3.66 -9.25
C PRO A 122 3.22 -3.91 -10.17
N ASP A 123 4.03 -2.87 -10.43
CA ASP A 123 5.36 -2.98 -11.02
C ASP A 123 6.38 -2.53 -9.95
N PRO A 124 7.43 -3.31 -9.66
CA PRO A 124 8.46 -2.91 -8.70
C PRO A 124 9.07 -1.55 -9.04
N LEU A 125 9.58 -0.87 -8.00
CA LEU A 125 10.23 0.44 -8.15
C LEU A 125 11.35 0.43 -9.20
N ILE A 126 12.10 -0.68 -9.29
CA ILE A 126 12.95 -0.96 -10.45
C ILE A 126 12.08 -1.71 -11.46
N PRO A 127 11.68 -1.09 -12.58
CA PRO A 127 10.72 -1.70 -13.50
C PRO A 127 11.21 -3.04 -14.01
N ALA A 128 10.32 -4.04 -14.09
CA ALA A 128 10.68 -5.39 -14.52
C ALA A 128 11.33 -5.40 -15.93
N SER A 129 10.91 -4.48 -16.80
CA SER A 129 11.46 -4.28 -18.14
C SER A 129 12.94 -3.84 -18.17
N GLN A 130 13.41 -3.22 -17.09
CA GLN A 130 14.79 -2.74 -16.95
C GLN A 130 15.67 -3.66 -16.11
N PHE A 131 15.06 -4.64 -15.43
CA PHE A 131 15.76 -5.51 -14.47
C PHE A 131 17.03 -6.15 -15.04
N GLN A 132 16.96 -6.74 -16.24
CA GLN A 132 18.14 -7.37 -16.86
C GLN A 132 19.28 -6.38 -17.11
N LYS A 133 18.97 -5.14 -17.51
CA LYS A 133 19.97 -4.10 -17.73
C LYS A 133 20.70 -3.73 -16.43
N PHE A 134 19.97 -3.69 -15.32
CA PHE A 134 20.57 -3.46 -14.00
C PHE A 134 21.49 -4.62 -13.58
N ILE A 135 21.08 -5.87 -13.84
CA ILE A 135 21.92 -7.06 -13.56
C ILE A 135 23.20 -7.04 -14.40
N ASP A 136 23.10 -6.82 -15.71
CA ASP A 136 24.24 -6.79 -16.61
C ASP A 136 25.23 -5.68 -16.22
N ALA A 137 24.73 -4.49 -15.85
CA ALA A 137 25.53 -3.37 -15.37
C ALA A 137 26.27 -3.71 -14.06
N ALA A 138 25.60 -4.38 -13.12
CA ALA A 138 26.20 -4.80 -11.85
C ALA A 138 27.28 -5.88 -12.05
N SER A 139 27.10 -6.79 -13.00
CA SER A 139 28.10 -7.83 -13.32
C SER A 139 29.33 -7.32 -14.06
N THR A 140 29.21 -6.18 -14.74
CA THR A 140 30.34 -5.54 -15.46
C THR A 140 31.26 -4.78 -14.50
N TYR A 141 30.79 -4.46 -13.29
CA TYR A 141 31.61 -3.86 -12.25
C TYR A 141 32.51 -4.92 -11.57
N THR A 142 33.71 -5.14 -12.12
CA THR A 142 34.83 -5.78 -11.41
C THR A 142 35.61 -4.71 -10.64
N PRO A 143 35.76 -4.84 -9.30
CA PRO A 143 36.54 -3.91 -8.49
C PRO A 143 38.04 -3.96 -8.78
#